data_AF-A0A239A8E7-F1
#
_entry.id   AF-A0A239A8E7-F1
#
_cell.length_a   1.000
_cell.length_b   1.000
_cell.length_c   1.000
_cell.angle_alpha   90.00
_cell.angle_beta   90.00
_cell.angle_gamma   90.00
#
_symmetry.space_group_name_H-M   'P 1'
#
loop_
_entity.id
_entity.type
_entity.pdbx_description
1 polymer ?
#
loop_
_entity_poly.entity_id
_entity_poly.type
_entity_poly.pdbx_seq_one_letter_code
_entity_poly.pdbx_strand_id
1 'polypeptide(L)'
;MTGRFPAFDHLNGPDPGRGDMKPGIHPDYHTTTVTCGCGNTFTTRSTAPNGQLTVETCSACHPFYTGKQRILDTGGRVARFEKRFGKRGAPAAK
;
A
#
# COMPACT_ATOMS: atom_id res chain seq x y z
N MET A 1 -24.67 8.24 50.01
CA MET A 1 -23.76 7.41 49.18
C MET A 1 -24.06 7.61 47.69
N THR A 2 -24.05 8.85 47.19
CA THR A 2 -24.32 9.13 45.77
C THR A 2 -23.47 10.33 45.34
N GLY A 3 -22.16 10.18 45.51
CA GLY A 3 -21.17 11.15 45.01
C GLY A 3 -21.13 11.09 43.49
N ARG A 4 -21.81 12.04 42.84
CA ARG A 4 -21.65 12.33 41.42
C ARG A 4 -20.28 12.99 41.23
N PHE A 5 -19.26 12.17 40.98
CA PHE A 5 -17.92 12.64 40.65
C PHE A 5 -17.96 13.44 39.33
N PRO A 6 -17.59 14.74 39.31
CA PRO A 6 -17.67 15.58 38.13
C PRO A 6 -16.50 15.38 37.14
N ALA A 7 -15.70 14.32 37.29
CA ALA A 7 -14.43 14.16 36.56
C ALA A 7 -14.52 13.33 35.27
N PHE A 8 -15.65 12.69 34.97
CA PHE A 8 -15.77 11.83 33.77
C PHE A 8 -16.35 12.54 32.54
N ASP A 9 -16.97 13.70 32.70
CA ASP A 9 -17.56 14.48 31.59
C ASP A 9 -16.50 15.33 30.82
N HIS A 10 -15.24 15.33 31.25
CA HIS A 10 -14.15 16.07 30.58
C HIS A 10 -13.39 15.26 29.51
N LEU A 11 -13.69 13.98 29.31
CA LEU A 11 -12.98 13.14 28.33
C LEU A 11 -13.57 13.22 26.90
N ASN A 12 -14.60 14.03 26.68
CA ASN A 12 -15.20 14.28 25.36
C ASN A 12 -15.28 15.77 25.00
N GLY A 13 -14.44 16.62 25.62
CA GLY A 13 -14.31 18.03 25.26
C GLY A 13 -13.15 18.25 24.26
N PRO A 14 -13.25 19.21 23.31
CA PRO A 14 -12.15 19.56 22.44
C PRO A 14 -11.03 20.20 23.28
N ASP A 15 -9.98 19.43 23.56
CA ASP A 15 -8.79 19.93 24.23
C ASP A 15 -8.15 21.06 23.43
N PRO A 16 -7.93 22.27 24.01
CA PRO A 16 -7.27 23.39 23.33
C PRO A 16 -5.79 23.15 22.99
N GLY A 17 -5.25 21.96 23.34
CA GLY A 17 -3.93 21.48 22.92
C GLY A 17 -3.94 20.58 21.68
N ARG A 18 -5.11 20.11 21.24
CA ARG A 18 -5.27 19.30 20.02
C ARG A 18 -5.61 20.21 18.83
N GLY A 19 -4.73 21.18 18.61
CA GLY A 19 -4.93 22.26 17.65
C GLY A 19 -4.85 21.75 16.22
N ASP A 20 -5.99 21.84 15.56
CA ASP A 20 -6.19 21.88 14.12
C ASP A 20 -5.17 22.79 13.40
N MET A 21 -5.02 22.57 12.09
CA MET A 21 -4.15 23.27 11.16
C MET A 21 -3.86 24.73 11.59
N LYS A 22 -2.63 25.01 12.04
CA LYS A 22 -2.24 26.33 12.55
C LYS A 22 -2.01 27.29 11.38
N PRO A 23 -2.56 28.52 11.43
CA PRO A 23 -2.40 29.47 10.34
C PRO A 23 -0.91 29.89 10.20
N GLY A 24 -0.39 29.83 8.96
CA GLY A 24 0.91 30.42 8.60
C GLY A 24 2.16 29.53 8.78
N ILE A 25 2.04 28.31 9.31
CA ILE A 25 3.18 27.37 9.44
C ILE A 25 3.07 26.13 8.54
N HIS A 26 2.09 26.11 7.63
CA HIS A 26 1.80 24.98 6.76
C HIS A 26 2.07 25.33 5.31
N PRO A 27 2.70 24.42 4.55
CA PRO A 27 2.96 24.63 3.13
C PRO A 27 1.66 24.67 2.33
N ASP A 28 1.68 25.35 1.19
CA ASP A 28 0.52 25.49 0.34
C ASP A 28 -0.01 24.12 -0.11
N TYR A 29 -1.31 23.91 0.10
CA TYR A 29 -1.97 22.64 -0.13
C TYR A 29 -2.89 22.77 -1.34
N HIS A 30 -2.54 22.09 -2.43
CA HIS A 30 -3.24 22.22 -3.70
C HIS A 30 -3.86 20.89 -4.14
N THR A 31 -4.93 20.95 -4.92
CA THR A 31 -5.45 19.79 -5.65
C THR A 31 -4.53 19.49 -6.83
N THR A 32 -4.00 18.27 -6.87
CA THR A 32 -3.06 17.82 -7.88
C THR A 32 -3.59 16.61 -8.64
N THR A 33 -3.30 16.55 -9.94
CA THR A 33 -3.64 15.40 -10.77
C THR A 33 -2.41 14.53 -10.93
N VAL A 34 -2.49 13.28 -10.48
CA VAL A 34 -1.40 12.31 -10.62
C VAL A 34 -1.67 11.47 -11.85
N THR A 35 -0.76 11.50 -12.81
CA THR A 35 -0.78 10.68 -14.03
C THR A 35 0.24 9.58 -13.88
N CYS A 36 -0.19 8.32 -13.92
CA CYS A 36 0.73 7.20 -13.91
C CYS A 36 1.07 6.73 -15.33
N GLY A 37 2.30 6.25 -15.55
CA GLY A 37 2.70 5.60 -16.80
C GLY A 37 1.83 4.39 -17.18
N CYS A 38 1.08 3.84 -16.21
CA CYS A 38 0.08 2.80 -16.39
C CYS A 38 -1.22 3.26 -17.09
N GLY A 39 -1.36 4.56 -17.37
CA GLY A 39 -2.57 5.17 -17.93
C GLY A 39 -3.62 5.56 -16.89
N ASN A 40 -3.43 5.20 -15.61
CA ASN A 40 -4.34 5.61 -14.55
C ASN A 40 -4.05 7.05 -14.09
N THR A 41 -5.12 7.83 -13.96
CA THR A 41 -5.07 9.18 -13.42
C THR A 41 -5.91 9.30 -12.16
N PHE A 42 -5.37 9.86 -11.09
CA PHE A 42 -6.12 10.07 -9.85
C PHE A 42 -5.89 11.48 -9.29
N THR A 43 -6.98 12.08 -8.78
CA THR A 43 -6.94 13.41 -8.16
C THR A 43 -6.62 13.29 -6.68
N THR A 44 -5.56 13.93 -6.22
CA THR A 44 -5.14 13.91 -4.81
C THR A 44 -4.66 15.29 -4.38
N ARG A 45 -4.86 15.64 -3.10
CA ARG A 45 -4.32 16.89 -2.57
C ARG A 45 -2.85 16.69 -2.18
N SER A 46 -1.98 17.53 -2.69
CA SER A 46 -0.54 17.46 -2.49
C SER A 46 0.05 18.86 -2.34
N THR A 47 1.24 18.94 -1.75
CA THR A 47 2.05 20.15 -1.63
C THR A 47 2.97 20.37 -2.84
N ALA A 48 2.83 19.55 -3.88
CA ALA A 48 3.64 19.67 -5.09
C ALA A 48 3.33 21.01 -5.79
N PRO A 49 4.35 21.84 -6.08
CA PRO A 49 4.15 23.21 -6.58
C PRO A 49 3.49 23.26 -7.96
N ASN A 50 3.60 22.17 -8.73
CA ASN A 50 3.23 22.18 -10.15
C ASN A 50 1.83 21.63 -10.44
N GLY A 51 1.03 21.25 -9.43
CA GLY A 51 -0.34 20.76 -9.64
C GLY A 51 -0.47 19.42 -10.41
N GLN A 52 0.64 18.91 -10.94
CA GLN A 52 0.72 17.72 -11.78
C GLN A 52 1.86 16.84 -11.31
N LEU A 53 1.60 15.54 -11.18
CA LEU A 53 2.56 14.56 -10.72
C LEU A 53 2.59 13.37 -11.69
N THR A 54 3.72 13.16 -12.34
CA THR A 54 3.96 11.98 -13.18
C THR A 54 4.60 10.88 -12.32
N VAL A 55 3.94 9.73 -12.21
CA VAL A 55 4.38 8.63 -11.33
C VAL A 55 4.54 7.34 -12.13
N GLU A 56 5.61 6.58 -11.90
CA GLU A 56 5.86 5.32 -12.62
C GLU A 56 5.16 4.10 -11.99
N THR A 57 4.74 4.19 -10.73
CA THR A 57 4.11 3.08 -10.01
C THR A 57 2.83 3.53 -9.31
N CYS A 58 1.69 3.07 -9.84
CA CYS A 58 0.35 3.22 -9.27
C CYS A 58 -0.03 1.98 -8.42
N SER A 59 -1.08 2.08 -7.59
CA SER A 59 -1.66 0.92 -6.88
C SER A 59 -2.07 -0.21 -7.83
N ALA A 60 -2.47 0.13 -9.07
CA ALA A 60 -2.78 -0.85 -10.10
C ALA A 60 -1.54 -1.54 -10.72
N CYS A 61 -0.33 -0.99 -10.55
CA CYS A 61 0.91 -1.54 -11.11
C CYS A 61 1.83 -2.17 -10.09
N HIS A 62 1.69 -1.85 -8.80
CA HIS A 62 2.61 -2.40 -7.82
C HIS A 62 2.40 -3.93 -7.72
N PRO A 63 3.45 -4.76 -7.93
CA PRO A 63 3.34 -6.20 -8.04
C PRO A 63 2.58 -6.88 -6.89
N PHE A 64 2.62 -6.27 -5.71
CA PHE A 64 1.86 -6.67 -4.53
C PHE A 64 0.33 -6.67 -4.75
N TYR A 65 -0.23 -5.64 -5.38
CA TYR A 65 -1.67 -5.53 -5.60
C TYR A 65 -2.15 -6.34 -6.80
N THR A 66 -1.28 -6.55 -7.80
CA THR A 66 -1.64 -7.31 -9.01
C THR A 66 -1.63 -8.82 -8.81
N GLY A 67 -1.23 -9.33 -7.63
CA GLY A 67 -1.35 -10.74 -7.24
C GLY A 67 -0.51 -11.71 -8.06
N LYS A 68 0.22 -11.24 -9.07
CA LYS A 68 1.19 -12.04 -9.81
C LYS A 68 2.40 -12.22 -8.89
N GLN A 69 2.39 -13.32 -8.14
CA GLN A 69 3.62 -13.86 -7.59
C GLN A 69 4.62 -13.90 -8.75
N ARG A 70 5.68 -13.08 -8.67
CA ARG A 70 6.90 -13.43 -9.38
C ARG A 70 7.35 -14.72 -8.72
N ILE A 71 6.89 -15.85 -9.28
CA ILE A 71 7.53 -17.14 -9.08
C ILE A 71 8.93 -16.93 -9.64
N LEU A 72 9.82 -16.43 -8.78
CA LEU A 72 11.26 -16.47 -8.99
C LEU A 72 11.64 -17.93 -8.81
N ASP A 73 11.35 -18.70 -9.85
CA ASP A 73 11.90 -20.02 -10.16
C ASP A 73 12.25 -20.87 -8.93
N THR A 74 11.23 -21.32 -8.20
CA THR A 74 11.32 -22.53 -7.38
C THR A 74 11.53 -23.80 -8.24
N GLY A 75 11.66 -23.65 -9.56
CA GLY A 75 11.97 -24.70 -10.53
C GLY A 75 13.40 -25.24 -10.46
N GLY A 76 14.29 -24.69 -9.64
CA GLY A 76 15.69 -25.14 -9.62
C GLY A 76 15.88 -26.56 -9.10
N ARG A 77 15.36 -26.87 -7.91
CA ARG A 77 15.66 -28.14 -7.22
C ARG A 77 14.75 -29.28 -7.68
N VAL A 78 13.48 -28.99 -7.95
CA VAL A 78 12.49 -29.98 -8.43
C VAL A 78 12.74 -30.35 -9.90
N ALA A 79 12.99 -29.39 -10.80
CA ALA A 79 13.28 -29.72 -12.20
C ALA A 79 14.63 -30.47 -12.38
N ARG A 80 15.62 -30.22 -11.50
CA ARG A 80 16.87 -31.01 -11.48
C ARG A 80 16.63 -32.45 -11.03
N PHE A 81 15.68 -32.67 -10.11
CA PHE A 81 15.29 -34.00 -9.65
C PHE A 81 14.52 -34.76 -10.74
N GLU A 82 13.51 -34.13 -11.36
CA GLU A 82 12.75 -34.69 -12.48
C GLU A 82 13.66 -35.05 -13.68
N LYS A 83 14.62 -34.18 -14.03
CA LYS A 83 15.59 -34.47 -15.11
C LYS A 83 16.50 -35.67 -14.81
N ARG A 84 16.81 -35.94 -13.54
CA ARG A 84 17.69 -37.05 -13.11
C ARG A 84 16.94 -38.36 -12.90
N PHE A 85 15.70 -38.30 -12.42
CA PHE A 85 14.97 -39.48 -11.95
C PHE A 85 13.66 -39.76 -12.72
N GLY A 86 13.14 -38.82 -13.52
CA GLY A 86 11.90 -39.00 -14.28
C GLY A 86 11.94 -40.11 -15.33
N LYS A 87 13.14 -40.51 -15.79
CA LYS A 87 13.33 -41.66 -16.70
C LYS A 87 13.55 -43.01 -16.00
N ARG A 88 13.73 -43.02 -14.67
CA ARG A 88 14.06 -44.23 -13.88
C ARG A 88 12.87 -44.80 -13.09
N GLY A 89 11.72 -44.13 -13.11
CA GLY A 89 10.55 -44.46 -12.30
C GLY A 89 9.30 -44.91 -13.07
N ALA A 90 9.41 -45.30 -14.35
CA ALA A 90 8.31 -45.98 -15.03
C ALA A 90 8.41 -47.49 -14.74
N PRO A 91 7.54 -48.10 -13.92
CA PRO A 91 7.42 -49.55 -13.94
C PRO A 91 6.94 -49.94 -15.34
N ALA A 92 7.73 -50.76 -16.02
CA ALA A 92 7.31 -51.37 -17.27
C ALA A 92 5.98 -52.08 -17.02
N ALA A 93 4.92 -51.57 -17.64
CA ALA A 93 3.61 -52.19 -17.63
C ALA A 93 3.77 -53.66 -18.07
N LYS A 94 3.35 -54.57 -17.20
CA LYS A 94 3.19 -55.99 -17.46
C LYS A 94 1.81 -56.39 -17.01
#